data_AF-A0A432WT67-F1
#
_entry.id   AF-A0A432WT67-F1
#
_cell.length_a   1.000
_cell.length_b   1.000
_cell.length_c   1.000
_cell.angle_alpha   90.00
_cell.angle_beta   90.00
_cell.angle_gamma   90.00
#
_symmetry.space_group_name_H-M   'P 1'
#
loop_
_entity.id
_entity.type
_entity.pdbx_description
1 polymer ?
#
loop_
_entity_poly.entity_id
_entity_poly.type
_entity_poly.pdbx_seq_one_letter_code
_entity_poly.pdbx_strand_id
1 'polypeptide(L)'
;MKRVKRNPEKFEVIDLFTALGREHGYKLSVEEDANDFVERIGSSLKASRDNPNLLHGKRVESLFAHVAGGLGNCRLIKQEDSGEIFTDEQDIQAPDYKVILNNGSQYFIEVKNCHFPNIKSPYPFKKDYLRKIENYSDLHDTPLLFAIYFSRQNKWFLLRKESLIEQKNRYVTDFINAMAQNEMSLLGDRTIGTEPKLSIELLADRSQESNVNKKGEASFIIGDVKVYSSDREITDDLEKSVAFYLMRFGTWVESEAEGMFDDDGFLGARFSYEPELPPEEQIFSMIGELSSMISISYGEQTLYEKSVVALDTNLDPEVFAVEIPEGYKGKELPLWQFMMQPNPKFRG
;
A
#
# COMPACT_ATOMS: atom_id res chain seq x y z
N MET A 1 1.98 12.33 -5.99
CA MET A 1 2.28 13.07 -4.74
C MET A 1 3.76 12.88 -4.47
N LYS A 2 4.48 13.93 -4.04
CA LYS A 2 5.95 13.88 -3.87
C LYS A 2 6.36 14.13 -2.43
N ARG A 3 7.38 13.39 -1.97
CA ARG A 3 7.97 13.56 -0.64
C ARG A 3 8.80 14.84 -0.59
N VAL A 4 8.61 15.63 0.45
CA VAL A 4 9.49 16.78 0.73
C VAL A 4 10.78 16.26 1.36
N LYS A 5 11.90 16.46 0.67
CA LYS A 5 13.21 15.96 1.12
C LYS A 5 13.70 16.72 2.35
N ARG A 6 14.10 15.97 3.38
CA ARG A 6 14.87 16.47 4.53
C ARG A 6 16.35 16.11 4.35
N ASN A 7 17.21 16.72 5.16
CA ASN A 7 18.62 16.31 5.27
C ASN A 7 18.82 15.57 6.60
N PRO A 8 18.57 14.24 6.64
CA PRO A 8 18.60 13.47 7.88
C PRO A 8 19.98 13.48 8.54
N GLU A 9 21.05 13.37 7.74
CA GLU A 9 22.43 13.41 8.24
C GLU A 9 22.77 14.71 8.98
N LYS A 10 22.15 15.83 8.57
CA LYS A 10 22.37 17.13 9.20
C LYS A 10 21.49 17.37 10.42
N PHE A 11 20.22 17.00 10.35
CA PHE A 11 19.22 17.40 11.36
C PHE A 11 18.83 16.24 12.29
N GLU A 12 18.52 15.06 11.75
CA GLU A 12 18.00 13.95 12.54
C GLU A 12 19.07 13.33 13.45
N VAL A 13 20.34 13.35 13.04
CA VAL A 13 21.45 12.91 13.91
C VAL A 13 21.54 13.80 15.16
N ILE A 14 21.37 15.12 15.00
CA ILE A 14 21.42 16.08 16.11
C ILE A 14 20.17 15.94 16.98
N ASP A 15 19.00 15.76 16.37
CA ASP A 15 17.74 15.58 17.09
C ASP A 15 17.78 14.29 17.94
N LEU A 16 18.27 13.19 17.37
CA LEU A 16 18.43 11.92 18.07
C LEU A 16 19.47 12.01 19.21
N PHE A 17 20.60 12.68 18.97
CA PHE A 17 21.59 12.96 20.01
C PHE A 17 20.98 13.78 21.15
N THR A 18 20.20 14.80 20.82
CA THR A 18 19.55 15.66 21.81
C THR A 18 18.52 14.88 22.63
N ALA A 19 17.71 14.04 21.99
CA ALA A 19 16.73 13.19 22.66
C ALA A 19 17.40 12.21 23.64
N LEU A 20 18.41 11.46 23.19
CA LEU A 20 19.17 10.55 24.07
C LEU A 20 19.99 11.29 25.12
N GLY A 21 20.50 12.48 24.79
CA GLY A 21 21.25 13.33 25.70
C GLY A 21 20.41 13.85 26.88
N ARG A 22 19.10 14.03 26.70
CA ARG A 22 18.19 14.35 27.82
C ARG A 22 18.07 13.20 28.82
N GLU A 23 18.07 11.96 28.34
CA GLU A 23 17.96 10.77 29.20
C GLU A 23 19.30 10.40 29.86
N HIS A 24 20.41 10.56 29.13
CA HIS A 24 21.73 10.10 29.55
C HIS A 24 22.69 11.22 30.00
N GLY A 25 22.31 12.48 29.86
CA GLY A 25 23.10 13.64 30.28
C GLY A 25 24.23 14.04 29.32
N TYR A 26 24.15 13.65 28.04
CA TYR A 26 25.20 13.91 27.06
C TYR A 26 25.42 15.39 26.76
N LYS A 27 26.67 15.73 26.44
CA LYS A 27 27.10 17.06 26.02
C LYS A 27 27.81 16.99 24.68
N LEU A 28 27.39 17.84 23.74
CA LEU A 28 27.98 17.93 22.39
C LEU A 28 29.49 18.22 22.38
N SER A 29 30.00 18.83 23.45
CA SER A 29 31.43 19.19 23.58
C SER A 29 32.30 18.07 24.15
N VAL A 30 31.71 16.93 24.54
CA VAL A 30 32.41 15.82 25.21
C VAL A 30 32.51 14.65 24.24
N GLU A 31 33.74 14.22 23.96
CA GLU A 31 34.01 13.18 22.96
C GLU A 31 33.56 11.79 23.46
N GLU A 32 33.69 11.53 24.76
CA GLU A 32 33.23 10.28 25.38
C GLU A 32 31.71 10.09 25.27
N ASP A 33 30.94 11.17 25.41
CA ASP A 33 29.47 11.16 25.25
C ASP A 33 29.08 10.85 23.80
N ALA A 34 29.81 11.39 22.83
CA ALA A 34 29.61 11.09 21.41
C ALA A 34 29.90 9.61 21.10
N ASN A 35 30.95 9.03 21.70
CA ASN A 35 31.28 7.62 21.52
C ASN A 35 30.23 6.69 22.16
N ASP A 36 29.78 6.97 23.37
CA ASP A 36 28.71 6.19 24.03
C ASP A 36 27.39 6.26 23.25
N PHE A 37 27.05 7.43 22.71
CA PHE A 37 25.89 7.60 21.82
C PHE A 37 25.95 6.68 20.58
N VAL A 38 27.09 6.64 19.88
CA VAL A 38 27.27 5.78 18.70
C VAL A 38 27.15 4.30 19.08
N GLU A 39 27.75 3.89 20.20
CA GLU A 39 27.69 2.50 20.68
C GLU A 39 26.25 2.08 21.03
N ARG A 40 25.50 2.94 21.72
CA ARG A 40 24.10 2.69 22.08
C ARG A 40 23.19 2.60 20.86
N ILE A 41 23.34 3.51 19.90
CA ILE A 41 22.58 3.45 18.65
C ILE A 41 22.90 2.16 17.90
N GLY A 42 24.19 1.81 17.78
CA GLY A 42 24.60 0.58 17.11
C GLY A 42 24.01 -0.67 17.77
N SER A 43 23.91 -0.68 19.09
CA SER A 43 23.31 -1.78 19.87
C SER A 43 21.78 -1.82 19.72
N SER A 44 21.11 -0.68 19.81
CA SER A 44 19.66 -0.57 19.67
C SER A 44 19.20 -0.96 18.26
N LEU A 45 19.91 -0.52 17.22
CA LEU A 45 19.63 -0.89 15.83
C LEU A 45 19.76 -2.41 15.60
N LYS A 46 20.77 -3.05 16.19
CA LYS A 46 20.91 -4.51 16.16
C LYS A 46 19.73 -5.20 16.86
N ALA A 47 19.34 -4.74 18.04
CA ALA A 47 18.20 -5.31 18.77
C ALA A 47 16.87 -5.14 18.01
N SER A 48 16.64 -3.98 17.36
CA SER A 48 15.45 -3.75 16.55
C SER A 48 15.40 -4.64 15.30
N ARG A 49 16.55 -4.95 14.68
CA ARG A 49 16.62 -5.88 13.55
C ARG A 49 16.13 -7.29 13.89
N ASP A 50 16.32 -7.71 15.14
CA ASP A 50 15.93 -9.03 15.61
C ASP A 50 14.47 -9.09 16.11
N ASN A 51 13.69 -8.02 15.92
CA ASN A 51 12.27 -7.95 16.28
C ASN A 51 11.36 -7.83 15.04
N PRO A 52 10.97 -8.96 14.42
CA PRO A 52 10.14 -8.97 13.22
C PRO A 52 8.80 -8.23 13.39
N ASN A 53 8.18 -8.33 14.57
CA ASN A 53 6.88 -7.68 14.83
C ASN A 53 6.99 -6.16 14.75
N LEU A 54 8.06 -5.60 15.34
CA LEU A 54 8.33 -4.16 15.27
C LEU A 54 8.60 -3.72 13.82
N LEU A 55 9.45 -4.46 13.09
CA LEU A 55 9.79 -4.14 11.70
C LEU A 55 8.57 -4.20 10.78
N HIS A 56 7.75 -5.23 10.90
CA HIS A 56 6.50 -5.33 10.14
C HIS A 56 5.52 -4.20 10.49
N GLY A 57 5.41 -3.83 11.78
CA GLY A 57 4.61 -2.70 12.22
C GLY A 57 5.06 -1.38 11.56
N LYS A 58 6.34 -1.03 11.70
CA LYS A 58 6.89 0.21 11.14
C LYS A 58 6.87 0.26 9.61
N ARG A 59 7.05 -0.89 8.95
CA ARG A 59 6.88 -0.97 7.48
C ARG A 59 5.43 -0.72 7.07
N VAL A 60 4.44 -1.26 7.80
CA VAL A 60 3.02 -1.05 7.48
C VAL A 60 2.60 0.40 7.72
N GLU A 61 3.11 1.03 8.76
CA GLU A 61 2.97 2.47 9.00
C GLU A 61 3.48 3.28 7.80
N SER A 62 4.71 3.01 7.33
CA SER A 62 5.30 3.66 6.15
C SER A 62 4.52 3.37 4.86
N LEU A 63 4.05 2.14 4.69
CA LEU A 63 3.22 1.72 3.54
C LEU A 63 1.92 2.52 3.46
N PHE A 64 1.29 2.84 4.60
CA PHE A 64 0.04 3.62 4.61
C PHE A 64 0.20 4.95 3.87
N ALA A 65 1.29 5.70 4.12
CA ALA A 65 1.52 6.98 3.45
C ALA A 65 1.62 6.83 1.91
N HIS A 66 2.20 5.73 1.43
CA HIS A 66 2.32 5.43 0.00
C HIS A 66 0.98 5.02 -0.59
N VAL A 67 0.19 4.21 0.12
CA VAL A 67 -1.18 3.85 -0.26
C VAL A 67 -2.05 5.10 -0.34
N ALA A 68 -2.15 5.87 0.74
CA ALA A 68 -2.98 7.07 0.79
C ALA A 68 -2.55 8.12 -0.25
N GLY A 69 -1.24 8.26 -0.50
CA GLY A 69 -0.71 9.16 -1.52
C GLY A 69 -0.96 8.66 -2.94
N GLY A 70 -0.86 7.36 -3.17
CA GLY A 70 -1.07 6.71 -4.46
C GLY A 70 -2.54 6.63 -4.89
N LEU A 71 -3.47 6.60 -3.93
CA LEU A 71 -4.91 6.66 -4.21
C LEU A 71 -5.41 8.02 -4.74
N GLY A 72 -4.59 9.07 -4.61
CA GLY A 72 -4.77 10.33 -5.33
C GLY A 72 -5.75 11.34 -4.72
N ASN A 73 -6.49 11.00 -3.65
CA ASN A 73 -7.39 11.97 -3.01
C ASN A 73 -6.76 12.79 -1.87
N CYS A 74 -5.48 12.54 -1.56
CA CYS A 74 -4.74 13.27 -0.53
C CYS A 74 -3.98 14.46 -1.13
N ARG A 75 -4.06 15.61 -0.48
CA ARG A 75 -3.27 16.81 -0.76
C ARG A 75 -2.03 16.93 0.11
N LEU A 76 -2.13 16.46 1.36
CA LEU A 76 -1.03 16.41 2.32
C LEU A 76 -1.12 15.13 3.14
N ILE A 77 0.02 14.50 3.37
CA ILE A 77 0.21 13.44 4.36
C ILE A 77 1.44 13.83 5.17
N LYS A 78 1.26 14.02 6.48
CA LYS A 78 2.32 14.37 7.42
C LYS A 78 2.36 13.32 8.52
N GLN A 79 3.54 12.82 8.85
CA GLN A 79 3.74 12.02 10.05
C GLN A 79 3.54 12.90 11.29
N GLU A 80 2.58 12.57 12.13
CA GLU A 80 2.13 13.40 13.25
C GLU A 80 2.77 13.00 14.57
N ASP A 81 3.11 11.72 14.74
CA ASP A 81 3.84 11.19 15.90
C ASP A 81 5.34 11.54 15.92
N SER A 82 5.80 12.37 14.97
CA SER A 82 7.19 12.80 14.85
C SER A 82 7.43 14.19 15.44
N GLY A 83 8.48 14.30 16.26
CA GLY A 83 8.92 15.54 16.89
C GLY A 83 8.47 15.68 18.34
N GLU A 84 8.80 16.83 18.94
CA GLU A 84 8.50 17.12 20.34
C GLU A 84 7.11 17.74 20.49
N ILE A 85 6.38 17.27 21.50
CA ILE A 85 5.08 17.82 21.88
C ILE A 85 5.23 18.43 23.27
N PHE A 86 4.89 19.71 23.39
CA PHE A 86 4.79 20.41 24.66
C PHE A 86 3.33 20.65 24.94
N THR A 87 2.84 20.16 26.08
CA THR A 87 1.45 20.28 26.49
C THR A 87 1.37 20.32 28.01
N ASP A 88 0.33 20.98 28.53
CA ASP A 88 -0.11 20.86 29.92
C ASP A 88 -1.16 19.74 30.10
N GLU A 89 -1.74 19.25 29.01
CA GLU A 89 -2.66 18.10 29.02
C GLU A 89 -1.94 16.80 29.38
N GLN A 90 -2.57 16.02 30.24
CA GLN A 90 -2.14 14.67 30.56
C GLN A 90 -2.87 13.66 29.68
N ASP A 91 -2.32 12.45 29.54
CA ASP A 91 -2.96 11.38 28.77
C ASP A 91 -3.32 11.79 27.33
N ILE A 92 -2.38 12.39 26.62
CA ILE A 92 -2.47 12.60 25.17
C ILE A 92 -1.41 11.76 24.46
N GLN A 93 -1.72 11.35 23.23
CA GLN A 93 -0.77 10.71 22.34
C GLN A 93 -1.09 11.12 20.92
N ALA A 94 -0.10 11.58 20.16
CA ALA A 94 -0.29 11.88 18.75
C ALA A 94 -0.54 10.57 17.96
N PRO A 95 -1.46 10.60 16.99
CA PRO A 95 -1.65 9.52 16.03
C PRO A 95 -0.53 9.51 14.99
N ASP A 96 -0.42 8.44 14.20
CA ASP A 96 0.70 8.27 13.25
C ASP A 96 0.72 9.36 12.15
N TYR A 97 -0.43 9.72 11.58
CA TYR A 97 -0.49 10.66 10.46
C TYR A 97 -1.58 11.73 10.58
N LYS A 98 -1.29 12.91 10.03
CA LYS A 98 -2.28 13.91 9.63
C LYS A 98 -2.43 13.89 8.11
N VAL A 99 -3.67 13.80 7.64
CA VAL A 99 -4.03 13.80 6.22
C VAL A 99 -4.95 14.99 5.91
N ILE A 100 -4.70 15.67 4.80
CA ILE A 100 -5.59 16.69 4.23
C ILE A 100 -6.02 16.23 2.84
N LEU A 101 -7.32 16.14 2.60
CA LEU A 101 -7.88 15.68 1.33
C LEU A 101 -7.99 16.81 0.28
N ASN A 102 -8.27 16.43 -0.97
CA ASN A 102 -8.47 17.38 -2.07
C ASN A 102 -9.66 18.32 -1.86
N ASN A 103 -10.67 17.92 -1.08
CA ASN A 103 -11.79 18.80 -0.70
C ASN A 103 -11.49 19.71 0.52
N GLY A 104 -10.32 19.56 1.15
CA GLY A 104 -9.90 20.36 2.32
C GLY A 104 -10.24 19.74 3.68
N SER A 105 -11.02 18.65 3.72
CA SER A 105 -11.25 17.89 4.95
C SER A 105 -9.93 17.36 5.51
N GLN A 106 -9.83 17.33 6.84
CA GLN A 106 -8.64 16.89 7.56
C GLN A 106 -8.99 15.71 8.46
N TYR A 107 -8.06 14.78 8.57
CA TYR A 107 -8.18 13.62 9.44
C TYR A 107 -6.85 13.31 10.10
N PHE A 108 -6.91 12.90 11.35
CA PHE A 108 -5.84 12.12 11.94
C PHE A 108 -6.06 10.65 11.66
N ILE A 109 -4.97 9.93 11.38
CA ILE A 109 -4.99 8.52 11.05
C ILE A 109 -4.04 7.79 12.00
N GLU A 110 -4.59 6.83 12.74
CA GLU A 110 -3.82 5.83 13.46
C GLU A 110 -3.70 4.56 12.62
N VAL A 111 -2.49 4.09 12.36
CA VAL A 111 -2.20 2.94 11.53
C VAL A 111 -2.00 1.69 12.40
N LYS A 112 -2.61 0.58 11.97
CA LYS A 112 -2.49 -0.70 12.65
C LYS A 112 -2.23 -1.83 11.67
N ASN A 113 -1.25 -2.65 11.99
CA ASN A 113 -1.03 -3.92 11.31
C ASN A 113 -1.79 -5.04 12.05
N CYS A 114 -2.64 -5.76 11.32
CA CYS A 114 -3.45 -6.86 11.81
C CYS A 114 -3.02 -8.17 11.13
N HIS A 115 -2.48 -9.09 11.93
CA HIS A 115 -2.09 -10.42 11.48
C HIS A 115 -2.78 -11.49 12.32
N PHE A 116 -3.83 -12.12 11.78
CA PHE A 116 -4.62 -13.11 12.53
C PHE A 116 -4.82 -14.45 11.80
N PRO A 117 -5.12 -15.52 12.55
CA PRO A 117 -5.31 -16.86 11.99
C PRO A 117 -6.57 -17.01 11.12
N ASN A 118 -7.62 -16.21 11.32
CA ASN A 118 -8.83 -16.25 10.49
C ASN A 118 -9.60 -14.90 10.51
N ILE A 119 -10.58 -14.77 9.60
CA ILE A 119 -11.37 -13.54 9.37
C ILE A 119 -12.26 -13.11 10.55
N LYS A 120 -12.57 -14.02 11.49
CA LYS A 120 -13.41 -13.74 12.68
C LYS A 120 -12.58 -13.41 13.92
N SER A 121 -11.25 -13.40 13.80
CA SER A 121 -10.38 -13.10 14.92
C SER A 121 -10.47 -11.61 15.28
N PRO A 122 -10.80 -11.26 16.54
CA PRO A 122 -10.98 -9.86 16.93
C PRO A 122 -9.64 -9.14 17.09
N TYR A 123 -9.53 -7.95 16.49
CA TYR A 123 -8.43 -7.01 16.66
C TYR A 123 -8.71 -6.07 17.84
N PRO A 124 -7.95 -6.17 18.95
CA PRO A 124 -8.26 -5.39 20.15
C PRO A 124 -7.58 -4.03 20.16
N PHE A 125 -8.34 -3.01 20.57
CA PHE A 125 -7.86 -1.69 20.94
C PHE A 125 -8.08 -1.48 22.44
N LYS A 126 -7.01 -1.18 23.20
CA LYS A 126 -7.13 -0.88 24.63
C LYS A 126 -7.88 0.45 24.81
N LYS A 127 -8.86 0.50 25.73
CA LYS A 127 -9.64 1.72 25.99
C LYS A 127 -8.77 2.91 26.40
N ASP A 128 -7.80 2.69 27.29
CA ASP A 128 -6.89 3.76 27.74
C ASP A 128 -6.04 4.31 26.60
N TYR A 129 -5.64 3.45 25.66
CA TYR A 129 -4.87 3.87 24.50
C TYR A 129 -5.73 4.72 23.54
N LEU A 130 -6.94 4.26 23.21
CA LEU A 130 -7.87 5.03 22.37
C LEU A 130 -8.19 6.39 22.98
N ARG A 131 -8.43 6.45 24.30
CA ARG A 131 -8.69 7.71 25.00
C ARG A 131 -7.58 8.74 24.77
N LYS A 132 -6.30 8.32 24.76
CA LYS A 132 -5.16 9.24 24.60
C LYS A 132 -5.08 9.88 23.21
N ILE A 133 -5.31 9.08 22.18
CA ILE A 133 -5.31 9.57 20.79
C ILE A 133 -6.59 10.35 20.45
N GLU A 134 -7.71 10.04 21.11
CA GLU A 134 -8.94 10.83 21.02
C GLU A 134 -8.76 12.21 21.67
N ASN A 135 -8.20 12.27 22.89
CA ASN A 135 -7.91 13.54 23.55
C ASN A 135 -7.03 14.45 22.67
N TYR A 136 -6.04 13.87 21.98
CA TYR A 136 -5.21 14.60 21.02
C TYR A 136 -6.04 15.13 19.84
N SER A 137 -6.92 14.29 19.30
CA SER A 137 -7.79 14.64 18.18
C SER A 137 -8.77 15.75 18.54
N ASP A 138 -9.35 15.69 19.74
CA ASP A 138 -10.26 16.70 20.31
C ASP A 138 -9.55 18.04 20.54
N LEU A 139 -8.32 18.02 21.06
CA LEU A 139 -7.50 19.23 21.25
C LEU A 139 -7.26 20.00 19.94
N HIS A 140 -7.18 19.27 18.83
CA HIS A 140 -6.93 19.80 17.49
C HIS A 140 -8.22 20.02 16.67
N ASP A 141 -9.40 19.74 17.23
CA ASP A 141 -10.69 19.77 16.52
C ASP A 141 -10.63 19.03 15.16
N THR A 142 -9.99 17.85 15.14
CA THR A 142 -9.72 17.09 13.92
C THR A 142 -10.17 15.64 14.09
N PRO A 143 -11.05 15.10 13.23
CA PRO A 143 -11.54 13.73 13.37
C PRO A 143 -10.45 12.65 13.28
N LEU A 144 -10.57 11.60 14.09
CA LEU A 144 -9.68 10.43 14.11
C LEU A 144 -10.25 9.27 13.31
N LEU A 145 -9.41 8.63 12.49
CA LEU A 145 -9.69 7.37 11.79
C LEU A 145 -8.61 6.33 12.09
N PHE A 146 -8.95 5.06 11.92
CA PHE A 146 -8.07 3.91 12.09
C PHE A 146 -7.83 3.23 10.75
N ALA A 147 -6.61 3.30 10.23
CA ALA A 147 -6.20 2.55 9.04
C ALA A 147 -5.65 1.19 9.45
N ILE A 148 -6.45 0.14 9.29
CA ILE A 148 -6.09 -1.22 9.69
C ILE A 148 -5.74 -2.05 8.45
N TYR A 149 -4.50 -2.52 8.40
CA TYR A 149 -4.02 -3.43 7.36
C TYR A 149 -4.16 -4.89 7.80
N PHE A 150 -5.02 -5.63 7.13
CA PHE A 150 -5.18 -7.07 7.31
C PHE A 150 -4.17 -7.80 6.42
N SER A 151 -2.98 -8.03 6.97
CA SER A 151 -1.79 -8.37 6.19
C SER A 151 -1.89 -9.71 5.44
N ARG A 152 -2.70 -10.66 5.93
CA ARG A 152 -2.90 -11.96 5.28
C ARG A 152 -3.80 -11.88 4.06
N GLN A 153 -4.70 -10.91 4.02
CA GLN A 153 -5.63 -10.70 2.92
C GLN A 153 -5.16 -9.57 1.99
N ASN A 154 -4.08 -8.86 2.34
CA ASN A 154 -3.63 -7.66 1.66
C ASN A 154 -4.77 -6.63 1.51
N LYS A 155 -5.51 -6.37 2.60
CA LYS A 155 -6.64 -5.43 2.61
C LYS A 155 -6.43 -4.31 3.61
N TRP A 156 -6.76 -3.10 3.18
CA TRP A 156 -6.85 -1.93 4.03
C TRP A 156 -8.31 -1.63 4.35
N PHE A 157 -8.59 -1.34 5.62
CA PHE A 157 -9.87 -0.78 6.04
C PHE A 157 -9.64 0.49 6.84
N LEU A 158 -10.40 1.53 6.53
CA LEU A 158 -10.38 2.80 7.24
C LEU A 158 -11.65 2.92 8.07
N LEU A 159 -11.51 3.00 9.38
CA LEU A 159 -12.63 2.90 10.31
C LEU A 159 -12.71 4.12 11.22
N ARG A 160 -13.93 4.40 11.69
CA ARG A 160 -14.14 5.32 12.81
C ARG A 160 -14.18 4.53 14.12
N LYS A 161 -14.06 5.22 15.25
CA LYS A 161 -14.24 4.55 16.55
C LYS A 161 -15.66 4.02 16.71
N GLU A 162 -16.66 4.75 16.21
CA GLU A 162 -18.08 4.41 16.37
C GLU A 162 -18.45 3.10 15.68
N SER A 163 -17.64 2.65 14.71
CA SER A 163 -17.82 1.37 14.03
C SER A 163 -17.15 0.20 14.76
N LEU A 164 -16.41 0.44 15.84
CA LEU A 164 -15.79 -0.60 16.64
C LEU A 164 -16.79 -1.17 17.65
N ILE A 165 -16.67 -2.47 17.93
CA ILE A 165 -17.51 -3.18 18.89
C ILE A 165 -16.93 -2.94 20.29
N GLU A 166 -17.69 -2.24 21.14
CA GLU A 166 -17.29 -2.00 22.51
C GLU A 166 -17.38 -3.28 23.37
N GLN A 167 -16.33 -3.54 24.15
CA GLN A 167 -16.29 -4.55 25.20
C GLN A 167 -15.84 -3.91 26.52
N LYS A 168 -15.92 -4.64 27.64
CA LYS A 168 -15.65 -4.11 28.99
C LYS A 168 -14.40 -3.22 29.08
N ASN A 169 -13.25 -3.73 28.63
CA ASN A 169 -11.94 -3.06 28.77
C ASN A 169 -11.27 -2.71 27.42
N ARG A 170 -11.95 -2.93 26.30
CA ARG A 170 -11.38 -2.76 24.96
C ARG A 170 -12.46 -2.49 23.93
N TYR A 171 -12.08 -1.93 22.80
CA TYR A 171 -12.85 -2.00 21.57
C TYR A 171 -12.28 -3.09 20.68
N VAL A 172 -13.09 -3.67 19.80
CA VAL A 172 -12.64 -4.66 18.83
C VAL A 172 -13.25 -4.43 17.46
N THR A 173 -12.55 -4.90 16.42
CA THR A 173 -13.14 -5.15 15.11
C THR A 173 -12.62 -6.48 14.58
N ASP A 174 -13.35 -7.14 13.70
CA ASP A 174 -12.83 -8.24 12.90
C ASP A 174 -12.80 -7.84 11.41
N PHE A 175 -12.42 -8.77 10.53
CA PHE A 175 -12.34 -8.50 9.09
C PHE A 175 -13.72 -8.17 8.50
N ILE A 176 -14.78 -8.85 8.94
CA ILE A 176 -16.12 -8.71 8.38
C ILE A 176 -16.71 -7.35 8.77
N ASN A 177 -16.63 -6.98 10.06
CA ASN A 177 -17.05 -5.69 10.54
C ASN A 177 -16.23 -4.55 9.90
N ALA A 178 -14.91 -4.72 9.79
CA ALA A 178 -14.05 -3.72 9.16
C ALA A 178 -14.39 -3.51 7.68
N MET A 179 -14.64 -4.60 6.93
CA MET A 179 -15.08 -4.51 5.54
C MET A 179 -16.42 -3.78 5.41
N ALA A 180 -17.40 -4.11 6.25
CA ALA A 180 -18.72 -3.51 6.19
C ALA A 180 -18.73 -2.01 6.54
N GLN A 181 -17.79 -1.56 7.37
CA GLN A 181 -17.71 -0.19 7.88
C GLN A 181 -16.59 0.63 7.20
N ASN A 182 -16.04 0.12 6.10
CA ASN A 182 -14.85 0.68 5.47
C ASN A 182 -15.10 2.05 4.81
N GLU A 183 -14.25 3.02 5.14
CA GLU A 183 -14.23 4.37 4.56
C GLU A 183 -13.01 4.64 3.67
N MET A 184 -12.28 3.62 3.19
CA MET A 184 -11.10 3.81 2.32
C MET A 184 -11.39 4.62 1.04
N SER A 185 -12.65 4.68 0.59
CA SER A 185 -13.06 5.55 -0.52
C SER A 185 -12.84 7.04 -0.22
N LEU A 186 -12.76 7.46 1.05
CA LEU A 186 -12.33 8.82 1.43
C LEU A 186 -10.93 9.14 0.90
N LEU A 187 -10.04 8.16 0.87
CA LEU A 187 -8.66 8.33 0.37
C LEU A 187 -8.55 8.16 -1.15
N GLY A 188 -9.64 7.76 -1.82
CA GLY A 188 -9.68 7.49 -3.27
C GLY A 188 -9.65 6.00 -3.63
N ASP A 189 -9.80 5.10 -2.66
CA ASP A 189 -9.80 3.66 -2.95
C ASP A 189 -11.01 3.22 -3.76
N ARG A 190 -10.74 2.36 -4.74
CA ARG A 190 -11.71 1.84 -5.70
C ARG A 190 -11.41 0.38 -5.98
N THR A 191 -12.45 -0.43 -6.06
CA THR A 191 -12.34 -1.77 -6.65
C THR A 191 -12.46 -1.64 -8.16
N ILE A 192 -11.46 -2.15 -8.87
CA ILE A 192 -11.40 -2.13 -10.32
C ILE A 192 -11.87 -3.47 -10.87
N GLY A 193 -12.68 -3.42 -11.91
CA GLY A 193 -13.01 -4.55 -12.78
C GLY A 193 -12.79 -4.19 -14.24
N THR A 194 -12.51 -5.19 -15.05
CA THR A 194 -12.33 -5.07 -16.50
C THR A 194 -12.85 -6.33 -17.18
N GLU A 195 -13.03 -6.27 -18.50
CA GLU A 195 -13.38 -7.43 -19.32
C GLU A 195 -12.19 -8.41 -19.37
N PRO A 196 -12.39 -9.69 -18.99
CA PRO A 196 -11.39 -10.72 -19.22
C PRO A 196 -11.28 -11.09 -20.70
N LYS A 197 -10.12 -11.50 -21.20
CA LYS A 197 -8.81 -11.56 -20.52
C LYS A 197 -7.98 -10.30 -20.77
N LEU A 198 -6.97 -10.03 -19.95
CA LEU A 198 -5.90 -9.10 -20.32
C LEU A 198 -4.74 -9.90 -20.89
N SER A 199 -4.13 -9.44 -21.97
CA SER A 199 -2.97 -10.13 -22.57
C SER A 199 -1.85 -9.17 -22.94
N ILE A 200 -0.62 -9.68 -22.88
CA ILE A 200 0.57 -9.02 -23.40
C ILE A 200 1.25 -9.95 -24.41
N GLU A 201 1.62 -9.40 -25.56
CA GLU A 201 2.37 -10.08 -26.59
C GLU A 201 3.77 -9.50 -26.68
N LEU A 202 4.76 -10.36 -26.57
CA LEU A 202 6.16 -10.04 -26.80
C LEU A 202 6.52 -10.55 -28.19
N LEU A 203 6.59 -9.65 -29.17
CA LEU A 203 6.84 -9.98 -30.57
C LEU A 203 8.33 -10.03 -30.85
N ALA A 204 8.77 -11.05 -31.59
CA ALA A 204 10.16 -11.20 -31.97
C ALA A 204 10.58 -10.15 -33.01
N ASP A 205 11.77 -9.59 -32.83
CA ASP A 205 12.42 -8.77 -33.86
C ASP A 205 12.75 -9.65 -35.07
N ARG A 206 12.00 -9.47 -36.15
CA ARG A 206 12.16 -10.24 -37.40
C ARG A 206 13.49 -9.98 -38.11
N SER A 207 14.25 -8.97 -37.70
CA SER A 207 15.61 -8.74 -38.18
C SER A 207 16.67 -9.59 -37.46
N GLN A 208 16.31 -10.26 -36.37
CA GLN A 208 17.18 -11.11 -35.55
C GLN A 208 16.76 -12.58 -35.64
N GLU A 209 17.69 -13.50 -35.38
CA GLU A 209 17.36 -14.93 -35.32
C GLU A 209 16.52 -15.25 -34.06
N SER A 210 15.48 -16.08 -34.24
CA SER A 210 14.73 -16.71 -33.17
C SER A 210 14.90 -18.23 -33.22
N ASN A 211 15.05 -18.89 -32.08
CA ASN A 211 15.18 -20.35 -32.01
C ASN A 211 14.16 -20.94 -31.04
N VAL A 212 13.49 -22.03 -31.45
CA VAL A 212 12.65 -22.85 -30.58
C VAL A 212 13.27 -24.24 -30.48
N ASN A 213 13.63 -24.65 -29.27
CA ASN A 213 14.31 -25.93 -29.07
C ASN A 213 13.30 -27.10 -28.97
N LYS A 214 13.83 -28.34 -28.93
CA LYS A 214 13.00 -29.56 -28.86
C LYS A 214 12.18 -29.69 -27.56
N LYS A 215 12.44 -28.88 -26.54
CA LYS A 215 11.67 -28.82 -25.30
C LYS A 215 10.55 -27.77 -25.35
N GLY A 216 10.42 -27.04 -26.46
CA GLY A 216 9.45 -25.95 -26.60
C GLY A 216 9.90 -24.62 -26.00
N GLU A 217 11.18 -24.47 -25.64
CA GLU A 217 11.71 -23.21 -25.12
C GLU A 217 12.13 -22.32 -26.30
N ALA A 218 11.66 -21.07 -26.31
CA ALA A 218 11.99 -20.07 -27.32
C ALA A 218 13.04 -19.07 -26.81
N SER A 219 14.00 -18.71 -27.66
CA SER A 219 14.96 -17.62 -27.43
C SER A 219 14.89 -16.64 -28.58
N PHE A 220 14.64 -15.37 -28.27
CA PHE A 220 14.43 -14.30 -29.24
C PHE A 220 14.68 -12.92 -28.61
N ILE A 221 14.91 -11.92 -29.45
CA ILE A 221 14.95 -10.50 -29.05
C ILE A 221 13.56 -9.92 -29.25
N ILE A 222 13.04 -9.22 -28.23
CA ILE A 222 11.74 -8.56 -28.31
C ILE A 222 11.89 -7.31 -29.18
N GLY A 223 11.20 -7.27 -30.31
CA GLY A 223 11.17 -6.13 -31.23
C GLY A 223 9.98 -5.20 -30.98
N ASP A 224 8.87 -5.74 -30.47
CA ASP A 224 7.65 -4.97 -30.18
C ASP A 224 6.84 -5.60 -29.04
N VAL A 225 6.02 -4.80 -28.38
CA VAL A 225 5.14 -5.21 -27.27
C VAL A 225 3.74 -4.69 -27.50
N LYS A 226 2.77 -5.61 -27.51
CA LYS A 226 1.36 -5.28 -27.65
C LYS A 226 0.57 -5.69 -26.43
N VAL A 227 -0.45 -4.91 -26.08
CA VAL A 227 -1.32 -5.17 -24.93
C VAL A 227 -2.76 -5.24 -25.42
N TYR A 228 -3.52 -6.19 -24.89
CA TYR A 228 -4.89 -6.47 -25.30
C TYR A 228 -5.84 -6.50 -24.11
N SER A 229 -7.06 -6.00 -24.32
CA SER A 229 -8.23 -6.27 -23.47
C SER A 229 -9.23 -7.07 -24.29
N SER A 230 -9.48 -8.31 -23.85
CA SER A 230 -10.14 -9.32 -24.67
C SER A 230 -9.43 -9.42 -26.03
N ASP A 231 -10.15 -9.31 -27.14
CA ASP A 231 -9.57 -9.34 -28.50
C ASP A 231 -9.17 -7.95 -29.05
N ARG A 232 -9.23 -6.89 -28.23
CA ARG A 232 -8.95 -5.51 -28.68
C ARG A 232 -7.54 -5.10 -28.31
N GLU A 233 -6.74 -4.71 -29.30
CA GLU A 233 -5.43 -4.09 -29.07
C GLU A 233 -5.63 -2.74 -28.37
N ILE A 234 -4.93 -2.54 -27.26
CA ILE A 234 -4.88 -1.27 -26.55
C ILE A 234 -3.73 -0.47 -27.14
N THR A 235 -4.05 0.65 -27.77
CA THR A 235 -3.09 1.55 -28.43
C THR A 235 -2.83 2.81 -27.61
N ASP A 236 -3.80 3.24 -26.78
CA ASP A 236 -3.68 4.39 -25.87
C ASP A 236 -2.66 4.13 -24.74
N ASP A 237 -1.71 5.06 -24.56
CA ASP A 237 -0.60 4.90 -23.61
C ASP A 237 -1.06 4.84 -22.14
N LEU A 238 -2.11 5.59 -21.79
CA LEU A 238 -2.68 5.53 -20.44
C LEU A 238 -3.30 4.16 -20.21
N GLU A 239 -4.10 3.67 -21.15
CA GLU A 239 -4.73 2.35 -21.03
C GLU A 239 -3.73 1.21 -21.05
N LYS A 240 -2.63 1.30 -21.82
CA LYS A 240 -1.52 0.35 -21.73
C LYS A 240 -0.90 0.32 -20.35
N SER A 241 -0.65 1.50 -19.76
CA SER A 241 -0.12 1.62 -18.40
C SER A 241 -1.07 1.00 -17.37
N VAL A 242 -2.37 1.27 -17.48
CA VAL A 242 -3.40 0.67 -16.62
C VAL A 242 -3.44 -0.85 -16.80
N ALA A 243 -3.59 -1.35 -18.03
CA ALA A 243 -3.65 -2.79 -18.29
C ALA A 243 -2.41 -3.51 -17.76
N PHE A 244 -1.22 -2.97 -17.99
CA PHE A 244 0.02 -3.55 -17.49
C PHE A 244 0.09 -3.56 -15.96
N TYR A 245 -0.32 -2.47 -15.30
CA TYR A 245 -0.39 -2.40 -13.86
C TYR A 245 -1.38 -3.43 -13.29
N LEU A 246 -2.55 -3.57 -13.91
CA LEU A 246 -3.58 -4.53 -13.52
C LEU A 246 -3.11 -5.98 -13.71
N MET A 247 -2.43 -6.32 -14.81
CA MET A 247 -1.84 -7.65 -15.02
C MET A 247 -0.79 -7.99 -13.95
N ARG A 248 0.04 -7.00 -13.57
CA ARG A 248 1.15 -7.23 -12.63
C ARG A 248 0.71 -7.30 -11.17
N PHE A 249 -0.23 -6.45 -10.76
CA PHE A 249 -0.56 -6.26 -9.35
C PHE A 249 -1.99 -6.66 -9.00
N GLY A 250 -2.83 -6.94 -9.99
CA GLY A 250 -4.18 -7.46 -9.79
C GLY A 250 -4.20 -8.91 -9.31
N THR A 251 -5.41 -9.43 -9.09
CA THR A 251 -5.65 -10.76 -8.55
C THR A 251 -5.88 -11.84 -9.63
N TRP A 252 -5.83 -11.47 -10.91
CA TRP A 252 -6.00 -12.43 -11.99
C TRP A 252 -4.75 -13.29 -12.14
N VAL A 253 -4.94 -14.55 -12.51
CA VAL A 253 -3.88 -15.53 -12.63
C VAL A 253 -3.34 -15.54 -14.06
N GLU A 254 -2.03 -15.69 -14.19
CA GLU A 254 -1.39 -15.89 -15.48
C GLU A 254 -1.70 -17.31 -15.99
N SER A 255 -2.30 -17.41 -17.17
CA SER A 255 -2.43 -18.67 -17.91
C SER A 255 -1.07 -19.09 -18.47
N GLU A 256 -0.91 -20.35 -18.88
CA GLU A 256 0.34 -20.81 -19.50
C GLU A 256 0.71 -19.93 -20.73
N ALA A 257 1.98 -19.56 -20.84
CA ALA A 257 2.45 -18.73 -21.93
C ALA A 257 2.30 -19.45 -23.28
N GLU A 258 1.70 -18.77 -24.25
CA GLU A 258 1.42 -19.31 -25.59
C GLU A 258 2.49 -18.86 -26.58
N GLY A 259 3.14 -19.81 -27.25
CA GLY A 259 4.01 -19.50 -28.39
C GLY A 259 3.19 -19.16 -29.63
N MET A 260 3.47 -18.02 -30.25
CA MET A 260 2.82 -17.56 -31.48
C MET A 260 3.70 -17.88 -32.68
N PHE A 261 3.09 -18.41 -33.75
CA PHE A 261 3.77 -18.80 -34.97
C PHE A 261 2.98 -18.34 -36.20
N ASP A 262 3.69 -18.02 -37.28
CA ASP A 262 3.15 -17.78 -38.61
C ASP A 262 3.96 -18.54 -39.68
N ASP A 263 3.70 -18.25 -40.96
CA ASP A 263 4.35 -18.92 -42.09
C ASP A 263 5.89 -18.75 -42.08
N ASP A 264 6.39 -17.65 -41.50
CA ASP A 264 7.82 -17.34 -41.36
C ASP A 264 8.44 -17.91 -40.08
N GLY A 265 7.66 -18.64 -39.27
CA GLY A 265 8.12 -19.33 -38.06
C GLY A 265 7.66 -18.65 -36.78
N PHE A 266 8.55 -18.59 -35.77
CA PHE A 266 8.20 -18.06 -34.45
C PHE A 266 7.95 -16.54 -34.50
N LEU A 267 6.75 -16.11 -34.12
CA LEU A 267 6.32 -14.71 -34.12
C LEU A 267 6.54 -14.05 -32.75
N GLY A 268 6.40 -14.78 -31.65
CA GLY A 268 6.50 -14.22 -30.31
C GLY A 268 5.85 -15.09 -29.24
N ALA A 269 5.68 -14.53 -28.06
CA ALA A 269 4.98 -15.18 -26.94
C ALA A 269 3.83 -14.30 -26.44
N ARG A 270 2.70 -14.93 -26.10
CA ARG A 270 1.54 -14.28 -25.50
C ARG A 270 1.36 -14.76 -24.07
N PHE A 271 1.25 -13.82 -23.14
CA PHE A 271 0.90 -14.06 -21.75
C PHE A 271 -0.52 -13.54 -21.53
N SER A 272 -1.35 -14.33 -20.86
CA SER A 272 -2.77 -14.00 -20.63
C SER A 272 -3.06 -14.04 -19.14
N TYR A 273 -3.88 -13.11 -18.67
CA TYR A 273 -4.30 -12.99 -17.29
C TYR A 273 -5.83 -13.00 -17.24
N GLU A 274 -6.38 -13.88 -16.40
CA GLU A 274 -7.82 -14.10 -16.28
C GLU A 274 -8.22 -14.41 -14.83
N PRO A 275 -9.49 -14.15 -14.44
CA PRO A 275 -9.97 -14.57 -13.13
C PRO A 275 -10.01 -16.10 -13.05
N GLU A 276 -9.66 -16.68 -11.89
CA GLU A 276 -9.77 -18.14 -11.67
C GLU A 276 -11.19 -18.68 -11.92
N LEU A 277 -12.20 -17.85 -11.62
CA LEU A 277 -13.60 -18.16 -11.81
C LEU A 277 -14.28 -16.99 -12.54
N PRO A 278 -14.30 -17.00 -13.89
CA PRO A 278 -15.02 -15.99 -14.65
C PRO A 278 -16.53 -16.13 -14.39
N PRO A 279 -17.26 -15.02 -14.25
CA PRO A 279 -18.69 -15.04 -14.03
C PRO A 279 -19.44 -15.33 -15.34
N GLU A 280 -20.49 -16.16 -15.29
CA GLU A 280 -21.27 -16.51 -16.48
C GLU A 280 -22.21 -15.38 -16.95
N GLU A 281 -22.68 -14.53 -16.02
CA GLU A 281 -23.78 -13.58 -16.27
C GLU A 281 -23.34 -12.12 -16.45
N GLN A 282 -22.05 -11.80 -16.29
CA GLN A 282 -21.54 -10.44 -16.43
C GLN A 282 -20.29 -10.36 -17.29
N ILE A 283 -20.14 -9.25 -18.01
CA ILE A 283 -19.08 -9.03 -19.00
C ILE A 283 -17.74 -8.57 -18.40
N PHE A 284 -17.66 -8.43 -17.08
CA PHE A 284 -16.45 -7.97 -16.39
C PHE A 284 -16.17 -8.83 -15.16
N SER A 285 -14.92 -8.84 -14.73
CA SER A 285 -14.50 -9.45 -13.47
C SER A 285 -13.71 -8.44 -12.65
N MET A 286 -13.85 -8.53 -11.32
CA MET A 286 -13.01 -7.74 -10.42
C MET A 286 -11.57 -8.21 -10.53
N ILE A 287 -10.64 -7.26 -10.63
CA ILE A 287 -9.20 -7.51 -10.66
C ILE A 287 -8.50 -7.04 -9.38
N GLY A 288 -9.18 -6.26 -8.54
CA GLY A 288 -8.74 -5.92 -7.19
C GLY A 288 -8.97 -4.46 -6.80
N GLU A 289 -8.65 -4.12 -5.56
CA GLU A 289 -8.67 -2.75 -5.04
C GLU A 289 -7.33 -2.06 -5.27
N LEU A 290 -7.38 -0.75 -5.57
CA LEU A 290 -6.17 0.06 -5.77
C LEU A 290 -5.24 0.02 -4.55
N SER A 291 -5.78 0.10 -3.33
CA SER A 291 -4.99 0.03 -2.09
C SER A 291 -4.20 -1.29 -1.95
N SER A 292 -4.80 -2.41 -2.36
CA SER A 292 -4.16 -3.73 -2.39
C SER A 292 -3.07 -3.81 -3.45
N MET A 293 -3.31 -3.28 -4.65
CA MET A 293 -2.33 -3.28 -5.74
C MET A 293 -1.11 -2.40 -5.43
N ILE A 294 -1.33 -1.21 -4.85
CA ILE A 294 -0.25 -0.34 -4.38
C ILE A 294 0.57 -1.04 -3.29
N SER A 295 -0.09 -1.79 -2.39
CA SER A 295 0.59 -2.56 -1.35
C SER A 295 1.47 -3.68 -1.90
N ILE A 296 1.06 -4.33 -2.99
CA ILE A 296 1.86 -5.34 -3.69
C ILE A 296 3.06 -4.68 -4.38
N SER A 297 2.82 -3.59 -5.14
CA SER A 297 3.87 -2.84 -5.83
C SER A 297 4.95 -2.33 -4.87
N TYR A 298 4.56 -1.76 -3.74
CA TYR A 298 5.48 -1.37 -2.66
C TYR A 298 6.20 -2.58 -2.02
N GLY A 299 5.50 -3.72 -1.95
CA GLY A 299 6.03 -5.01 -1.51
C GLY A 299 7.29 -5.43 -2.25
N GLU A 300 7.31 -5.29 -3.57
CA GLU A 300 8.45 -5.68 -4.42
C GLU A 300 9.75 -4.91 -4.09
N GLN A 301 9.64 -3.71 -3.52
CA GLN A 301 10.80 -2.88 -3.16
C GLN A 301 11.27 -3.05 -1.72
N THR A 302 10.45 -3.66 -0.86
CA THR A 302 10.66 -3.65 0.60
C THR A 302 10.66 -5.04 1.24
N LEU A 303 10.28 -6.07 0.47
CA LEU A 303 10.28 -7.47 0.90
C LEU A 303 11.15 -8.31 -0.03
N TYR A 304 11.92 -9.23 0.56
CA TYR A 304 12.64 -10.28 -0.16
C TYR A 304 12.41 -11.60 0.56
N GLU A 305 11.96 -12.65 -0.15
CA GLU A 305 11.64 -13.97 0.43
C GLU A 305 10.77 -13.88 1.71
N LYS A 306 9.81 -12.94 1.74
CA LYS A 306 8.91 -12.61 2.88
C LYS A 306 9.58 -11.94 4.09
N SER A 307 10.87 -11.64 4.00
CA SER A 307 11.62 -10.86 5.00
C SER A 307 11.62 -9.38 4.66
N VAL A 308 11.52 -8.51 5.66
CA VAL A 308 11.63 -7.05 5.47
C VAL A 308 13.09 -6.70 5.18
N VAL A 309 13.36 -6.16 3.99
CA VAL A 309 14.68 -5.66 3.60
C VAL A 309 14.81 -4.14 3.74
N ALA A 310 13.68 -3.44 3.73
CA ALA A 310 13.61 -2.01 3.96
C ALA A 310 12.29 -1.64 4.68
N LEU A 311 12.36 -0.70 5.62
CA LEU A 311 11.18 -0.16 6.30
C LEU A 311 10.40 0.79 5.40
N ASP A 312 11.12 1.53 4.55
CA ASP A 312 10.61 2.52 3.62
C ASP A 312 11.43 2.51 2.32
N THR A 313 10.89 3.11 1.27
CA THR A 313 11.50 3.27 -0.05
C THR A 313 11.93 4.72 -0.31
N ASN A 314 12.93 4.90 -1.17
CA ASN A 314 13.33 6.22 -1.66
C ASN A 314 12.44 6.74 -2.80
N LEU A 315 11.51 5.90 -3.29
CA LEU A 315 10.58 6.23 -4.36
C LEU A 315 9.37 7.00 -3.82
N ASP A 316 8.80 7.87 -4.66
CA ASP A 316 7.59 8.61 -4.33
C ASP A 316 6.33 7.72 -4.46
N PRO A 317 5.25 8.02 -3.73
CA PRO A 317 3.98 7.28 -3.82
C PRO A 317 3.45 7.07 -5.24
N GLU A 318 3.67 8.03 -6.14
CA GLU A 318 3.22 7.99 -7.54
C GLU A 318 3.86 6.86 -8.37
N VAL A 319 5.00 6.31 -7.94
CA VAL A 319 5.65 5.19 -8.63
C VAL A 319 4.92 3.87 -8.40
N PHE A 320 4.19 3.74 -7.29
CA PHE A 320 3.53 2.49 -6.88
C PHE A 320 2.07 2.39 -7.32
N ALA A 321 1.52 3.48 -7.85
CA ALA A 321 0.14 3.59 -8.25
C ALA A 321 0.04 3.79 -9.76
N VAL A 322 -1.11 3.43 -10.31
CA VAL A 322 -1.47 3.82 -11.67
C VAL A 322 -2.53 4.92 -11.61
N GLU A 323 -2.38 5.92 -12.47
CA GLU A 323 -3.35 6.99 -12.58
C GLU A 323 -4.57 6.50 -13.36
N ILE A 324 -5.72 6.40 -12.69
CA ILE A 324 -7.00 6.15 -13.32
C ILE A 324 -7.90 7.33 -13.00
N PRO A 325 -8.22 8.22 -13.96
CA PRO A 325 -9.07 9.37 -13.70
C PRO A 325 -10.42 8.97 -13.10
N GLU A 326 -10.96 9.83 -12.23
CA GLU A 326 -12.26 9.59 -11.64
C GLU A 326 -13.34 9.51 -12.72
N GLY A 327 -14.19 8.48 -12.66
CA GLY A 327 -15.23 8.24 -13.65
C GLY A 327 -14.74 7.79 -15.03
N TYR A 328 -13.44 7.53 -15.21
CA TYR A 328 -12.91 6.99 -16.47
C TYR A 328 -13.50 5.62 -16.78
N LYS A 329 -14.02 5.44 -18.00
CA LYS A 329 -14.65 4.18 -18.41
C LYS A 329 -13.81 3.35 -19.36
N GLY A 330 -12.76 3.93 -19.94
CA GLY A 330 -11.97 3.28 -20.97
C GLY A 330 -12.57 3.36 -22.38
N LYS A 331 -11.71 3.20 -23.38
CA LYS A 331 -12.00 3.10 -24.81
C LYS A 331 -11.72 1.68 -25.30
N GLU A 332 -10.46 1.23 -25.19
CA GLU A 332 -10.02 -0.10 -25.61
C GLU A 332 -9.96 -1.06 -24.42
N LEU A 333 -9.73 -0.51 -23.22
CA LEU A 333 -9.78 -1.15 -21.91
C LEU A 333 -11.01 -0.69 -21.09
N PRO A 334 -12.18 -1.33 -21.21
CA PRO A 334 -13.35 -0.99 -20.42
C PRO A 334 -13.10 -1.19 -18.92
N LEU A 335 -13.31 -0.13 -18.13
CA LEU A 335 -13.12 -0.16 -16.68
C LEU A 335 -14.44 0.03 -15.93
N TRP A 336 -14.68 -0.86 -14.98
CA TRP A 336 -15.67 -0.69 -13.93
C TRP A 336 -14.96 -0.29 -12.65
N GLN A 337 -15.44 0.79 -12.03
CA GLN A 337 -14.85 1.35 -10.83
C GLN A 337 -15.91 1.40 -9.74
N PHE A 338 -15.72 0.61 -8.68
CA PHE A 338 -16.66 0.52 -7.57
C PHE A 338 -16.07 1.26 -6.37
N MET A 339 -16.85 2.20 -5.84
CA MET A 339 -16.54 2.88 -4.59
C MET A 339 -17.31 2.21 -3.47
N MET A 340 -16.59 1.56 -2.55
CA MET A 340 -17.20 0.99 -1.36
C MET A 340 -17.68 2.11 -0.45
N GLN A 341 -18.92 2.00 0.02
CA GLN A 341 -19.51 2.90 1.01
C GLN A 341 -19.69 2.13 2.32
N PRO A 342 -19.42 2.76 3.48
CA PRO A 342 -19.66 2.12 4.76
C PRO A 342 -21.16 1.81 4.91
N ASN A 343 -21.47 0.73 5.62
CA ASN A 343 -22.82 0.35 6.02
C ASN A 343 -23.00 0.53 7.54
N PRO A 344 -23.42 1.72 8.01
CA PRO A 344 -23.61 2.00 9.43
C PRO A 344 -24.65 1.09 10.11
N LYS A 345 -25.50 0.40 9.33
CA LYS A 345 -26.53 -0.51 9.85
C LYS A 345 -26.02 -1.93 10.02
N PHE A 346 -24.83 -2.25 9.55
CA PHE A 346 -24.24 -3.57 9.73
C PHE A 346 -24.05 -3.86 11.22
N ARG A 347 -24.56 -4.99 11.68
CA ARG A 347 -24.34 -5.52 13.03
C ARG A 347 -23.64 -6.85 12.87
N GLY A 348 -22.33 -6.87 13.16
CA GLY A 348 -21.47 -8.06 13.06
C GLY A 348 -21.81 -9.15 14.06
#